data_AF-A0A1H3H9H9-F1
#
_entry.id   AF-A0A1H3H9H9-F1
#
_cell.length_a   1.000
_cell.length_b   1.000
_cell.length_c   1.000
_cell.angle_alpha   90.00
_cell.angle_beta   90.00
_cell.angle_gamma   90.00
#
_symmetry.space_group_name_H-M   'P 1'
#
loop_
_entity.id
_entity.type
_entity.pdbx_description
1 polymer ?
#
loop_
_entity_poly.entity_id
_entity_poly.type
_entity_poly.pdbx_seq_one_letter_code
_entity_poly.pdbx_strand_id
1 'polypeptide(L)'
;MPFNFPRFTLSKAMVSGFNKAYYLRIRDGGQTRIKPLEEFFFPLDKIHNWNRLYGKSGFHQFQCVLPDDRLPELRAMVEMIAESGLASPLAVLKRLGTDAAGMMSFPMQGYTLAVDFRESDKARKLIKKLNAATLEAGGRIYFAKDSLATEAEAKAMYPNWAIWAEEVNKADPEHKFETDLTRRLGLRSI
;
A
#
# COMPACT_ATOMS: atom_id res chain seq x y z
N MET A 1 12.44 12.99 -17.85
CA MET A 1 13.81 12.70 -17.37
C MET A 1 14.45 11.59 -18.23
N PRO A 2 15.48 11.88 -19.04
CA PRO A 2 16.04 10.94 -20.03
C PRO A 2 17.27 10.16 -19.53
N PHE A 3 17.42 9.90 -18.23
CA PHE A 3 18.52 9.12 -17.69
C PHE A 3 18.03 8.03 -16.74
N ASN A 4 18.47 6.79 -16.97
CA ASN A 4 18.44 5.75 -15.94
C ASN A 4 19.41 6.20 -14.85
N PHE A 5 18.90 6.57 -13.66
CA PHE A 5 19.77 6.92 -12.55
C PHE A 5 20.69 5.73 -12.27
N PRO A 6 22.03 5.94 -12.23
CA PRO A 6 22.97 4.88 -11.91
C PRO A 6 22.59 4.21 -10.58
N ARG A 7 22.80 2.90 -10.47
CA ARG A 7 22.52 2.08 -9.26
C ARG A 7 23.15 2.63 -7.96
N PHE A 8 24.07 3.60 -8.07
CA PHE A 8 24.87 4.18 -6.99
C PHE A 8 24.54 5.64 -6.63
N THR A 9 23.63 6.34 -7.32
CA THR A 9 23.47 7.80 -7.14
C THR A 9 22.50 8.23 -6.02
N LEU A 10 21.87 7.29 -5.31
CA LEU A 10 21.10 7.58 -4.09
C LEU A 10 21.78 6.89 -2.91
N SER A 11 22.91 7.44 -2.47
CA SER A 11 23.55 6.97 -1.23
C SER A 11 22.63 7.25 -0.03
N LYS A 12 22.67 6.38 0.98
CA LYS A 12 21.88 6.55 2.22
C LYS A 12 22.10 7.94 2.85
N ALA A 13 23.33 8.44 2.78
CA ALA A 13 23.68 9.77 3.28
C ALA A 13 22.98 10.90 2.50
N MET A 14 22.93 10.81 1.16
CA MET A 14 22.25 11.80 0.33
C MET A 14 20.73 11.81 0.59
N VAL A 15 20.11 10.64 0.64
CA VAL A 15 18.67 10.51 0.94
C VAL A 15 18.35 11.03 2.34
N SER A 16 19.17 10.68 3.34
CA SER A 16 18.99 11.17 4.71
C SER A 16 19.16 12.70 4.79
N GLY A 17 20.13 13.26 4.08
CA GLY A 17 20.36 14.71 4.03
C GLY A 17 19.19 15.45 3.37
N PHE A 18 18.70 14.93 2.24
CA PHE A 18 17.52 15.45 1.55
C PHE A 18 16.28 15.41 2.46
N ASN A 19 15.98 14.26 3.07
CA ASN A 19 14.83 14.09 3.96
C ASN A 19 14.91 15.05 5.16
N LYS A 20 16.09 15.22 5.76
CA LYS A 20 16.31 16.16 6.87
C LYS A 20 16.10 17.61 6.43
N ALA A 21 16.67 18.02 5.30
CA ALA A 21 16.50 19.37 4.77
C ALA A 21 15.04 19.66 4.40
N TYR A 22 14.35 18.68 3.81
CA TYR A 22 12.93 18.77 3.50
C TYR A 22 12.08 18.91 4.77
N TYR A 23 12.33 18.11 5.79
CA TYR A 23 11.65 18.19 7.08
C TYR A 23 11.85 19.56 7.75
N LEU A 24 13.10 20.05 7.81
CA LEU A 24 13.44 21.34 8.41
C LEU A 24 12.86 22.54 7.67
N ARG A 25 12.49 22.40 6.39
CA ARG A 25 11.81 23.45 5.62
C ARG A 25 10.36 23.65 6.06
N ILE A 26 9.74 22.65 6.69
CA ILE A 26 8.36 22.72 7.16
C ILE A 26 8.35 23.55 8.45
N ARG A 27 7.61 24.67 8.44
CA ARG A 27 7.53 25.59 9.59
C ARG A 27 6.56 25.04 10.64
N ASP A 28 6.92 25.20 11.91
CA ASP A 28 6.02 24.94 13.03
C ASP A 28 4.79 25.85 12.95
N GLY A 29 3.60 25.29 13.23
CA GLY A 29 2.31 26.01 13.20
C GLY A 29 1.51 25.89 11.90
N GLY A 30 2.06 25.24 10.86
CA GLY A 30 1.35 25.02 9.59
C GLY A 30 1.20 26.30 8.75
N GLN A 31 0.71 26.16 7.51
CA GLN A 31 0.44 27.30 6.63
C GLN A 31 -0.82 27.05 5.81
N THR A 32 -1.70 28.04 5.75
CA THR A 32 -2.83 28.05 4.82
C THR A 32 -2.39 28.66 3.50
N ARG A 33 -2.66 27.97 2.39
CA ARG A 33 -2.34 28.45 1.04
C ARG A 33 -3.50 28.12 0.10
N ILE A 34 -3.85 29.06 -0.76
CA ILE A 34 -4.74 28.79 -1.89
C ILE A 34 -3.90 28.11 -2.98
N LYS A 35 -4.38 26.98 -3.47
CA LYS A 35 -3.70 26.16 -4.48
C LYS A 35 -4.69 25.70 -5.55
N PRO A 36 -4.28 25.64 -6.83
CA PRO A 36 -5.03 24.92 -7.84
C PRO A 36 -5.24 23.46 -7.41
N LEU A 37 -6.38 22.90 -7.82
CA LEU A 37 -6.77 21.52 -7.48
C LEU A 37 -5.68 20.53 -7.91
N GLU A 38 -5.11 20.75 -9.09
CA GLU A 38 -4.12 19.88 -9.69
C GLU A 38 -2.80 19.89 -8.92
N GLU A 39 -2.39 21.06 -8.42
CA GLU A 39 -1.18 21.17 -7.61
C GLU A 39 -1.36 20.49 -6.25
N PHE A 40 -2.57 20.55 -5.69
CA PHE A 40 -2.87 19.96 -4.39
C PHE A 40 -3.01 18.42 -4.46
N PHE A 41 -3.78 17.91 -5.41
CA PHE A 41 -4.10 16.48 -5.51
C PHE A 41 -3.08 15.66 -6.32
N PHE A 42 -2.40 16.29 -7.28
CA PHE A 42 -1.48 15.59 -8.19
C PHE A 42 -0.05 16.15 -8.13
N PRO A 43 0.56 16.31 -6.93
CA PRO A 43 1.92 16.83 -6.82
C PRO A 43 2.95 15.92 -7.49
N LEU A 44 2.64 14.63 -7.65
CA LEU A 44 3.51 13.63 -8.27
C LEU A 44 3.42 13.62 -9.81
N ASP A 45 2.35 14.14 -10.41
CA ASP A 45 2.18 14.14 -11.88
C ASP A 45 3.20 15.05 -12.57
N LYS A 46 3.75 16.01 -11.83
CA LYS A 46 4.88 16.85 -12.26
C LYS A 46 6.19 16.07 -12.40
N ILE A 47 6.28 14.86 -11.82
CA ILE A 47 7.47 14.01 -11.85
C ILE A 47 7.35 12.98 -12.97
N HIS A 48 7.69 13.40 -14.19
CA HIS A 48 7.65 12.51 -15.35
C HIS A 48 8.65 11.36 -15.25
N ASN A 49 8.18 10.14 -15.53
CA ASN A 49 8.96 8.88 -15.54
C ASN A 49 9.40 8.37 -14.15
N TRP A 50 8.68 8.71 -13.08
CA TRP A 50 8.93 8.17 -11.74
C TRP A 50 8.99 6.63 -11.72
N ASN A 51 8.12 5.99 -12.50
CA ASN A 51 8.09 4.54 -12.68
C ASN A 51 9.43 3.93 -13.12
N ARG A 52 10.31 4.69 -13.81
CA ARG A 52 11.65 4.22 -14.21
C ARG A 52 12.58 3.98 -13.03
N LEU A 53 12.32 4.59 -11.86
CA LEU A 53 13.11 4.37 -10.64
C LEU A 53 13.05 2.91 -10.17
N TYR A 54 11.96 2.19 -10.48
CA TYR A 54 11.80 0.78 -10.13
C TYR A 54 12.53 -0.16 -11.12
N GLY A 55 12.99 0.35 -12.27
CA GLY A 55 13.68 -0.43 -13.30
C GLY A 55 12.76 -1.41 -14.04
N LYS A 56 13.33 -2.17 -14.98
CA LYS A 56 12.58 -3.05 -15.90
C LYS A 56 11.77 -4.17 -15.23
N SER A 57 12.15 -4.55 -14.01
CA SER A 57 11.46 -5.57 -13.21
C SER A 57 10.17 -5.07 -12.54
N GLY A 58 9.92 -3.75 -12.56
CA GLY A 58 8.77 -3.15 -11.89
C GLY A 58 8.91 -3.14 -10.36
N PHE A 59 7.76 -3.04 -9.70
CA PHE A 59 7.62 -2.92 -8.25
C PHE A 59 6.36 -3.64 -7.75
N HIS A 60 6.36 -3.97 -6.47
CA HIS A 60 5.16 -4.33 -5.74
C HIS A 60 4.74 -3.16 -4.87
N GLN A 61 3.45 -2.83 -4.89
CA GLN A 61 2.88 -1.94 -3.89
C GLN A 61 2.35 -2.77 -2.73
N PHE A 62 2.60 -2.30 -1.51
CA PHE A 62 1.94 -2.79 -0.32
C PHE A 62 1.05 -1.67 0.22
N GLN A 63 -0.23 -1.97 0.43
CA GLN A 63 -1.15 -1.06 1.07
C GLN A 63 -2.04 -1.79 2.07
N CYS A 64 -2.04 -1.32 3.32
CA CYS A 64 -2.89 -1.81 4.39
C CYS A 64 -3.69 -0.69 5.04
N VAL A 65 -4.66 -1.05 5.87
CA VAL A 65 -5.31 -0.20 6.86
C VAL A 65 -5.33 -0.93 8.19
N LEU A 66 -4.93 -0.25 9.26
CA LEU A 66 -5.04 -0.74 10.64
C LEU A 66 -6.04 0.11 11.44
N PRO A 67 -6.77 -0.45 12.42
CA PRO A 67 -7.62 0.31 13.33
C PRO A 67 -6.90 1.48 14.03
N ASP A 68 -7.67 2.50 14.47
CA ASP A 68 -7.13 3.71 15.11
C ASP A 68 -6.29 3.41 16.38
N ASP A 69 -6.60 2.35 17.13
CA ASP A 69 -5.90 1.93 18.35
C ASP A 69 -4.59 1.15 18.09
N ARG A 70 -4.26 0.88 16.81
CA ARG A 70 -3.09 0.10 16.37
C ARG A 70 -1.93 0.94 15.85
N LEU A 71 -1.82 2.18 16.34
CA LEU A 71 -0.70 3.06 16.04
C LEU A 71 0.68 2.47 16.42
N PRO A 72 0.85 1.74 17.55
CA PRO A 72 2.11 1.07 17.86
C PRO A 72 2.51 0.05 16.79
N GLU A 73 1.57 -0.76 16.31
CA GLU A 73 1.77 -1.75 15.27
C GLU A 73 2.11 -1.07 13.94
N LEU A 74 1.38 -0.01 13.57
CA LEU A 74 1.71 0.80 12.38
C LEU A 74 3.13 1.35 12.45
N ARG A 75 3.56 1.85 13.62
CA ARG A 75 4.92 2.34 13.83
C ARG A 75 5.95 1.23 13.64
N ALA A 76 5.72 0.06 14.22
CA ALA A 76 6.58 -1.11 14.05
C ALA A 76 6.69 -1.54 12.58
N MET A 77 5.61 -1.43 11.80
CA MET A 77 5.65 -1.68 10.35
C MET A 77 6.54 -0.67 9.62
N VAL A 78 6.45 0.62 9.95
CA VAL A 78 7.31 1.66 9.38
C VAL A 78 8.78 1.42 9.74
N GLU A 79 9.07 1.02 10.97
CA GLU A 79 10.41 0.65 11.44
C GLU A 79 10.94 -0.57 10.67
N MET A 80 10.13 -1.63 10.54
CA MET A 80 10.47 -2.82 9.75
C MET A 80 10.79 -2.47 8.29
N ILE A 81 10.04 -1.55 7.69
CA ILE A 81 10.30 -1.05 6.33
C ILE A 81 11.62 -0.29 6.28
N ALA A 82 11.88 0.60 7.22
CA ALA A 82 13.11 1.39 7.28
C ALA A 82 14.36 0.51 7.46
N GLU A 83 14.29 -0.49 8.34
CA GLU A 83 15.36 -1.44 8.63
C GLU A 83 15.60 -2.44 7.49
N SER A 84 14.59 -2.68 6.65
CA SER A 84 14.74 -3.57 5.50
C SER A 84 15.82 -3.08 4.51
N GLY A 85 16.15 -1.79 4.51
CA GLY A 85 17.07 -1.21 3.52
C GLY A 85 16.54 -1.25 2.09
N LEU A 86 15.26 -1.57 1.89
CA LEU A 86 14.57 -1.38 0.61
C LEU A 86 14.14 0.09 0.52
N ALA A 87 14.54 0.76 -0.55
CA ALA A 87 14.07 2.12 -0.80
C ALA A 87 12.60 2.08 -1.24
N SER A 88 11.73 2.74 -0.46
CA SER A 88 10.37 3.10 -0.90
C SER A 88 10.36 4.59 -1.21
N PRO A 89 10.41 4.99 -2.48
CA PRO A 89 10.61 6.38 -2.82
C PRO A 89 9.31 7.19 -2.64
N LEU A 90 8.16 6.53 -2.51
CA LEU A 90 6.88 7.10 -2.09
C LEU A 90 6.33 6.34 -0.88
N ALA A 91 5.84 7.07 0.10
CA ALA A 91 5.04 6.54 1.19
C ALA A 91 3.83 7.45 1.40
N VAL A 92 2.65 6.87 1.50
CA VAL A 92 1.40 7.59 1.77
C VAL A 92 0.84 7.12 3.10
N LEU A 93 0.55 8.07 3.98
CA LEU A 93 -0.15 7.85 5.24
C LEU A 93 -1.43 8.68 5.24
N LYS A 94 -2.57 8.06 5.51
CA LYS A 94 -3.87 8.74 5.59
C LYS A 94 -4.70 8.13 6.71
N ARG A 95 -5.41 8.97 7.47
CA ARG A 95 -6.49 8.51 8.36
C ARG A 95 -7.79 8.40 7.56
N LEU A 96 -8.43 7.24 7.62
CA LEU A 96 -9.70 6.92 6.97
C LEU A 96 -10.87 7.12 7.95
N GLY A 97 -12.03 7.46 7.39
CA GLY A 97 -13.28 7.60 8.15
C GLY A 97 -13.98 6.27 8.39
N THR A 98 -15.20 6.35 8.92
CA THR A 98 -16.01 5.20 9.36
C THR A 98 -16.74 4.47 8.23
N ASP A 99 -16.88 5.10 7.06
CA ASP A 99 -17.77 4.60 6.02
C ASP A 99 -17.16 3.42 5.25
N ALA A 100 -17.92 2.33 5.14
CA ALA A 100 -17.63 1.18 4.29
C ALA A 100 -18.60 1.11 3.10
N ALA A 101 -18.09 0.79 1.92
CA ALA A 101 -18.85 0.82 0.66
C ALA A 101 -19.38 -0.56 0.21
N GLY A 102 -19.36 -1.59 1.08
CA GLY A 102 -19.85 -2.93 0.75
C GLY A 102 -19.14 -4.07 1.50
N MET A 103 -19.52 -5.31 1.20
CA MET A 103 -19.04 -6.52 1.90
C MET A 103 -17.50 -6.67 1.84
N MET A 104 -16.91 -6.35 0.68
CA MET A 104 -15.47 -6.45 0.43
C MET A 104 -14.77 -5.08 0.43
N SER A 105 -15.33 -4.09 1.16
CA SER A 105 -14.74 -2.75 1.20
C SER A 105 -13.37 -2.76 1.89
N PHE A 106 -12.38 -2.14 1.26
CA PHE A 106 -11.06 -1.93 1.85
C PHE A 106 -11.06 -0.83 2.93
N PRO A 107 -11.64 0.36 2.69
CA PRO A 107 -11.70 1.39 3.72
C PRO A 107 -12.42 0.89 4.98
N MET A 108 -11.77 1.10 6.10
CA MET A 108 -12.32 0.99 7.46
C MET A 108 -11.70 2.11 8.30
N GLN A 109 -12.33 2.46 9.42
CA GLN A 109 -11.81 3.46 10.32
C GLN A 109 -10.40 3.09 10.79
N GLY A 110 -9.46 4.02 10.63
CA GLY A 110 -8.07 3.80 11.03
C GLY A 110 -7.05 4.47 10.11
N TYR A 111 -5.81 3.99 10.15
CA TYR A 111 -4.70 4.54 9.38
C TYR A 111 -4.31 3.62 8.24
N THR A 112 -4.27 4.15 7.01
CA THR A 112 -3.76 3.44 5.84
C THR A 112 -2.33 3.86 5.53
N LEU A 113 -1.47 2.86 5.30
CA LEU A 113 -0.09 3.02 4.84
C LEU A 113 0.04 2.37 3.46
N ALA A 114 0.56 3.12 2.49
CA ALA A 114 0.92 2.62 1.17
C ALA A 114 2.39 2.90 0.86
N VAL A 115 3.11 1.89 0.39
CA VAL A 115 4.55 1.94 0.08
C VAL A 115 4.85 1.07 -1.16
N ASP A 116 5.88 1.45 -1.91
CA ASP A 116 6.29 0.75 -3.13
C ASP A 116 7.68 0.15 -2.96
N PHE A 117 7.83 -1.14 -3.29
CA PHE A 117 9.12 -1.83 -3.26
C PHE A 117 9.50 -2.29 -4.66
N ARG A 118 10.71 -1.93 -5.09
CA ARG A 118 11.31 -2.52 -6.30
C ARG A 118 11.28 -4.05 -6.21
N GLU A 119 10.90 -4.69 -7.31
CA GLU A 119 10.77 -6.14 -7.35
C GLU A 119 12.07 -6.86 -6.99
N SER A 120 11.98 -7.78 -6.02
CA SER A 120 13.05 -8.64 -5.50
C SER A 120 12.52 -9.67 -4.49
N ASP A 121 13.24 -10.78 -4.28
CA ASP A 121 12.91 -11.75 -3.23
C ASP A 121 12.83 -11.13 -1.84
N LYS A 122 13.69 -10.12 -1.57
CA LYS A 122 13.68 -9.39 -0.30
C LYS A 122 12.41 -8.56 -0.14
N ALA A 123 11.92 -7.92 -1.21
CA ALA A 123 10.65 -7.21 -1.22
C ALA A 123 9.48 -8.15 -0.96
N ARG A 124 9.42 -9.30 -1.66
CA ARG A 124 8.37 -10.32 -1.46
C ARG A 124 8.35 -10.84 -0.02
N LYS A 125 9.53 -11.14 0.55
CA LYS A 125 9.66 -11.56 1.96
C LYS A 125 9.21 -10.48 2.94
N LEU A 126 9.53 -9.21 2.68
CA LEU A 126 9.08 -8.10 3.52
C LEU A 126 7.55 -7.95 3.43
N ILE A 127 6.97 -7.96 2.23
CA ILE A 127 5.53 -7.83 2.04
C ILE A 127 4.78 -8.96 2.76
N LYS A 128 5.28 -10.20 2.72
CA LYS A 128 4.70 -11.30 3.50
C LYS A 128 4.68 -11.01 5.01
N LYS A 129 5.75 -10.43 5.57
CA LYS A 129 5.78 -10.02 6.98
C LYS A 129 4.79 -8.89 7.27
N LEU A 130 4.65 -7.94 6.35
CA LEU A 130 3.72 -6.82 6.48
C LEU A 130 2.25 -7.29 6.38
N ASN A 131 1.94 -8.26 5.52
CA ASN A 131 0.63 -8.90 5.45
C ASN A 131 0.29 -9.59 6.78
N ALA A 132 1.23 -10.37 7.33
CA ALA A 132 1.05 -11.02 8.62
C ALA A 132 0.81 -10.00 9.75
N ALA A 133 1.65 -8.96 9.84
CA ALA A 133 1.48 -7.88 10.82
C ALA A 133 0.14 -7.14 10.66
N THR A 134 -0.33 -6.97 9.42
CA THR A 134 -1.65 -6.38 9.13
C THR A 134 -2.76 -7.25 9.68
N LEU A 135 -2.70 -8.56 9.45
CA LEU A 135 -3.68 -9.51 9.94
C LEU A 135 -3.69 -9.57 11.47
N GLU A 136 -2.51 -9.66 12.11
CA GLU A 136 -2.36 -9.68 13.56
C GLU A 136 -2.93 -8.43 14.24
N ALA A 137 -2.80 -7.26 13.60
CA ALA A 137 -3.37 -6.00 14.07
C ALA A 137 -4.88 -5.85 13.76
N GLY A 138 -5.55 -6.87 13.21
CA GLY A 138 -6.97 -6.79 12.83
C GLY A 138 -7.25 -5.85 11.66
N GLY A 139 -6.23 -5.55 10.86
CA GLY A 139 -6.32 -4.74 9.66
C GLY A 139 -6.64 -5.55 8.41
N ARG A 140 -6.57 -4.88 7.25
CA ARG A 140 -6.70 -5.52 5.93
C ARG A 140 -5.84 -4.87 4.87
N ILE A 141 -5.50 -5.64 3.84
CA ILE A 141 -4.77 -5.14 2.66
C ILE A 141 -5.72 -4.70 1.55
N TYR A 142 -5.27 -3.81 0.66
CA TYR A 142 -6.08 -3.38 -0.47
C TYR A 142 -5.85 -4.27 -1.70
N PHE A 143 -6.88 -5.01 -2.13
CA PHE A 143 -6.79 -5.90 -3.29
C PHE A 143 -6.41 -5.20 -4.60
N ALA A 144 -6.78 -3.93 -4.79
CA ALA A 144 -6.37 -3.19 -5.98
C ALA A 144 -4.83 -3.00 -6.07
N LYS A 145 -4.11 -3.20 -4.97
CA LYS A 145 -2.64 -3.11 -4.89
C LYS A 145 -1.99 -4.45 -4.56
N ASP A 146 -2.76 -5.50 -4.33
CA ASP A 146 -2.25 -6.82 -3.96
C ASP A 146 -1.80 -7.64 -5.18
N SER A 147 -0.70 -8.36 -5.00
CA SER A 147 -0.23 -9.39 -5.93
C SER A 147 0.42 -10.59 -5.23
N LEU A 148 0.43 -10.61 -3.89
CA LEU A 148 1.24 -11.55 -3.11
C LEU A 148 0.48 -12.24 -1.97
N ALA A 149 -0.70 -11.73 -1.59
CA ALA A 149 -1.49 -12.32 -0.54
C ALA A 149 -1.95 -13.73 -0.88
N THR A 150 -2.13 -14.51 0.17
CA THR A 150 -2.69 -15.86 0.13
C THR A 150 -4.21 -15.81 0.33
N GLU A 151 -4.89 -16.87 -0.11
CA GLU A 151 -6.31 -17.08 0.18
C GLU A 151 -6.62 -16.99 1.69
N ALA A 152 -5.81 -17.63 2.53
CA ALA A 152 -6.00 -17.62 3.98
C ALA A 152 -5.93 -16.20 4.57
N GLU A 153 -4.93 -15.40 4.16
CA GLU A 153 -4.82 -14.00 4.58
C GLU A 153 -6.01 -13.17 4.11
N ALA A 154 -6.41 -13.31 2.84
CA ALA A 154 -7.52 -12.54 2.27
C ALA A 154 -8.85 -12.84 2.99
N LYS A 155 -9.18 -14.12 3.20
CA LYS A 155 -10.40 -14.54 3.90
C LYS A 155 -10.40 -14.10 5.37
N ALA A 156 -9.25 -14.12 6.04
CA ALA A 156 -9.14 -13.67 7.43
C ALA A 156 -9.27 -12.15 7.59
N MET A 157 -8.72 -11.36 6.64
CA MET A 157 -8.81 -9.90 6.65
C MET A 157 -10.18 -9.35 6.23
N TYR A 158 -10.99 -10.14 5.50
CA TYR A 158 -12.30 -9.75 4.99
C TYR A 158 -13.38 -10.71 5.50
N PRO A 159 -13.87 -10.57 6.73
CA PRO A 159 -14.78 -11.56 7.35
C PRO A 159 -16.10 -11.76 6.60
N ASN A 160 -16.55 -10.79 5.81
CA ASN A 160 -17.77 -10.89 5.00
C ASN A 160 -17.55 -11.56 3.63
N TRP A 161 -16.37 -12.16 3.38
CA TRP A 161 -16.05 -12.78 2.09
C TRP A 161 -17.04 -13.87 1.69
N ALA A 162 -17.51 -14.68 2.65
CA ALA A 162 -18.42 -15.78 2.36
C ALA A 162 -19.80 -15.28 1.90
N ILE A 163 -20.33 -14.25 2.55
CA ILE A 163 -21.59 -13.58 2.15
C ILE A 163 -21.44 -13.00 0.74
N TRP A 164 -20.29 -12.36 0.45
CA TRP A 164 -19.99 -11.87 -0.89
C TRP A 164 -19.92 -13.00 -1.92
N ALA A 165 -19.29 -14.12 -1.57
CA ALA A 165 -19.16 -15.28 -2.45
C ALA A 165 -20.52 -15.89 -2.81
N GLU A 166 -21.43 -16.01 -1.83
CA GLU A 166 -22.81 -16.49 -2.05
C GLU A 166 -23.56 -15.62 -3.07
N GLU A 167 -23.56 -14.30 -2.88
CA GLU A 167 -24.24 -13.37 -3.79
C GLU A 167 -23.64 -13.39 -5.21
N VAL A 168 -22.31 -13.42 -5.31
CA VAL A 168 -21.62 -13.47 -6.60
C VAL A 168 -21.85 -14.80 -7.32
N ASN A 169 -21.82 -15.93 -6.61
CA ASN A 169 -22.08 -17.25 -7.21
C ASN A 169 -23.54 -17.42 -7.63
N LYS A 170 -24.48 -16.79 -6.93
CA LYS A 170 -25.88 -16.72 -7.36
C LYS A 170 -26.05 -15.91 -8.65
N ALA A 171 -25.34 -14.79 -8.77
CA ALA A 171 -25.42 -13.90 -9.95
C ALA A 171 -24.63 -14.42 -11.16
N ASP A 172 -23.56 -15.17 -10.93
CA ASP A 172 -22.66 -15.71 -11.96
C ASP A 172 -22.32 -17.19 -11.70
N PRO A 173 -23.28 -18.11 -11.76
CA PRO A 173 -23.09 -19.52 -11.37
C PRO A 173 -22.11 -20.28 -12.27
N GLU A 174 -21.88 -19.83 -13.49
CA GLU A 174 -20.92 -20.42 -14.44
C GLU A 174 -19.51 -19.80 -14.34
N HIS A 175 -19.28 -18.89 -13.38
CA HIS A 175 -18.01 -18.21 -13.15
C HIS A 175 -17.48 -17.41 -14.36
N LYS A 176 -18.38 -16.84 -15.17
CA LYS A 176 -18.02 -16.08 -16.39
C LYS A 176 -17.20 -14.82 -16.11
N PHE A 177 -17.33 -14.24 -14.92
CA PHE A 177 -16.62 -13.02 -14.50
C PHE A 177 -15.46 -13.29 -13.51
N GLU A 178 -14.99 -14.54 -13.44
CA GLU A 178 -13.86 -14.87 -12.58
C GLU A 178 -12.53 -14.29 -13.11
N THR A 179 -11.71 -13.78 -12.20
CA THR A 179 -10.40 -13.17 -12.50
C THR A 179 -9.27 -13.97 -11.87
N ASP A 180 -8.02 -13.70 -12.28
CA ASP A 180 -6.84 -14.28 -11.61
C ASP A 180 -6.79 -13.94 -10.12
N LEU A 181 -7.28 -12.75 -9.73
CA LEU A 181 -7.33 -12.33 -8.34
C LEU A 181 -8.32 -13.18 -7.54
N THR A 182 -9.54 -13.36 -8.04
CA THR A 182 -10.56 -14.14 -7.34
C THR A 182 -10.20 -15.63 -7.28
N ARG A 183 -9.53 -16.17 -8.31
CA ARG A 183 -8.97 -17.54 -8.28
C ARG A 183 -7.85 -17.68 -7.24
N ARG A 184 -6.82 -16.83 -7.29
CA ARG A 184 -5.66 -16.91 -6.38
C ARG A 184 -6.06 -16.76 -4.90
N LEU A 185 -7.04 -15.91 -4.63
CA LEU A 185 -7.50 -15.62 -3.27
C LEU A 185 -8.69 -16.47 -2.83
N GLY A 186 -9.14 -17.42 -3.66
CA GLY A 186 -10.25 -18.33 -3.35
C GLY A 186 -11.54 -17.62 -2.93
N LEU A 187 -11.77 -16.40 -3.42
CA LEU A 187 -12.84 -15.52 -2.92
C LEU A 187 -14.25 -16.02 -3.28
N ARG A 188 -14.35 -16.90 -4.27
CA ARG A 188 -15.62 -17.51 -4.72
C ARG A 188 -15.79 -18.96 -4.25
N SER A 189 -14.79 -19.52 -3.56
CA SER A 189 -14.76 -20.90 -3.11
C SER A 189 -15.29 -21.00 -1.68
N ILE A 190 -16.59 -21.29 -1.57
CA ILE A 190 -17.29 -21.66 -0.34
C ILE A 190 -17.41 -23.18 -0.22
#